data_AF-A0AA47MEE9-F1
#
_entry.id   AF-A0AA47MEE9-F1
#
_cell.length_a   1.000
_cell.length_b   1.000
_cell.length_c   1.000
_cell.angle_alpha   90.00
_cell.angle_beta   90.00
_cell.angle_gamma   90.00
#
_symmetry.space_group_name_H-M   'P 1'
#
loop_
_entity.id
_entity.type
_entity.pdbx_description
1 polymer ?
#
loop_
_entity_poly.entity_id
_entity_poly.type
_entity_poly.pdbx_seq_one_letter_code
_entity_poly.pdbx_strand_id
1 'polypeptide(L)'
;MGVGPTGNPTPHPGRMSLPCSYNGAPDDRQLTGHMCSPDWNGTSYGSPAPLERGEAGIVFALALNYLTPPYIAIVGIGTVGAAVMSSTDSGLLSASSTFSNNIYKSVLRPQASQREMQWVIRAVVVVMGIGGTALTSFQKSSMMMWYIGVALAYVFMFPQLVCVLFFNMANSYGCIMGFLLSLLLRLLCGWSHLGIPAVIHLPGGVYKDSVFVQRFPVNTLCMLFSVACILLFSYLSALLLDKGLVPETWDKLHVLKLPRTLPPIGTKEDDKKRRLKEKDPDQDTSGPMLNTEC
;
A
#
# COMPACT_ATOMS: atom_id res chain seq x y z
N MET A 1 -15.81 -53.40 52.22
CA MET A 1 -14.35 -53.55 52.02
C MET A 1 -14.11 -53.75 50.54
N GLY A 2 -13.25 -52.93 49.93
CA GLY A 2 -12.90 -53.07 48.51
C GLY A 2 -12.65 -51.72 47.82
N VAL A 3 -11.66 -50.97 48.29
CA VAL A 3 -11.12 -49.79 47.61
C VAL A 3 -10.05 -50.30 46.63
N GLY A 4 -10.25 -50.11 45.32
CA GLY A 4 -9.23 -50.35 44.30
C GLY A 4 -8.74 -49.01 43.75
N PRO A 5 -7.43 -48.74 43.65
CA PRO A 5 -6.91 -47.45 43.21
C PRO A 5 -6.89 -47.38 41.68
N THR A 6 -7.58 -46.40 41.11
CA THR A 6 -7.44 -46.04 39.70
C THR A 6 -6.11 -45.32 39.51
N GLY A 7 -5.18 -45.98 38.83
CA GLY A 7 -3.86 -45.49 38.52
C GLY A 7 -3.87 -44.21 37.67
N ASN A 8 -2.99 -43.30 38.04
CA ASN A 8 -2.63 -42.08 37.33
C ASN A 8 -1.89 -42.44 36.02
N PRO A 9 -2.28 -41.95 34.82
CA PRO A 9 -1.48 -42.16 33.62
C PRO A 9 -0.34 -41.13 33.55
N THR A 10 0.87 -41.64 33.48
CA THR A 10 2.11 -40.91 33.17
C THR A 10 2.06 -40.32 31.75
N PRO A 11 2.76 -39.20 31.48
CA PRO A 11 2.71 -38.55 30.17
C PRO A 11 3.64 -39.25 29.18
N HIS A 12 3.09 -39.78 28.09
CA HIS A 12 3.86 -40.18 26.92
C HIS A 12 4.23 -38.94 26.09
N PRO A 13 5.49 -38.78 25.64
CA PRO A 13 5.87 -37.71 24.73
C PRO A 13 5.49 -38.13 23.31
N GLY A 14 4.50 -37.49 22.70
CA GLY A 14 4.25 -37.71 21.26
C GLY A 14 2.84 -37.56 20.72
N ARG A 15 1.82 -37.22 21.52
CA ARG A 15 0.50 -36.84 20.97
C ARG A 15 0.26 -35.35 21.08
N MET A 16 0.36 -34.68 19.94
CA MET A 16 -0.15 -33.34 19.72
C MET A 16 -1.69 -33.41 19.63
N SER A 17 -2.37 -33.58 20.77
CA SER A 17 -3.82 -33.44 20.86
C SER A 17 -4.12 -32.01 21.30
N LEU A 18 -4.48 -31.15 20.34
CA LEU A 18 -5.04 -29.83 20.62
C LEU A 18 -6.37 -30.03 21.38
N PRO A 19 -6.50 -29.56 22.63
CA PRO A 19 -7.77 -29.65 23.34
C PRO A 19 -8.75 -28.67 22.69
N CYS A 20 -9.73 -29.26 22.01
CA CYS A 20 -10.87 -28.59 21.42
C CYS A 20 -12.01 -28.59 22.45
N SER A 21 -12.32 -27.45 23.06
CA SER A 21 -13.39 -27.35 24.05
C SER A 21 -14.59 -26.64 23.46
N TYR A 22 -15.69 -27.39 23.34
CA TYR A 22 -16.96 -26.94 22.78
C TYR A 22 -17.88 -26.51 23.93
N ASN A 23 -17.90 -25.21 24.24
CA ASN A 23 -18.87 -24.62 25.17
C ASN A 23 -19.90 -23.81 24.36
N GLY A 24 -20.91 -24.50 23.83
CA GLY A 24 -22.06 -23.87 23.18
C GLY A 24 -23.25 -24.84 23.16
N ALA A 25 -24.39 -24.41 23.68
CA ALA A 25 -25.65 -25.16 23.68
C ALA A 25 -26.05 -25.61 22.26
N PRO A 26 -26.83 -26.71 22.10
CA PRO A 26 -27.15 -27.25 20.79
C PRO A 26 -28.23 -26.38 20.14
N ASP A 27 -27.89 -25.66 19.08
CA ASP A 27 -28.86 -25.13 18.12
C ASP A 27 -28.56 -25.75 16.75
N ASP A 28 -29.60 -26.37 16.18
CA ASP A 28 -29.60 -27.28 15.03
C ASP A 28 -29.21 -26.59 13.69
N ARG A 29 -27.93 -26.23 13.55
CA ARG A 29 -27.29 -25.85 12.27
C ARG A 29 -25.88 -26.44 12.10
N GLN A 30 -25.68 -27.70 12.50
CA GLN A 30 -24.41 -28.40 12.31
C GLN A 30 -24.37 -29.14 10.96
N LEU A 31 -23.93 -28.48 9.89
CA LEU A 31 -23.45 -29.14 8.66
C LEU A 31 -22.46 -28.29 7.86
N THR A 32 -21.71 -27.42 8.55
CA THR A 32 -20.55 -26.72 8.00
C THR A 32 -19.40 -26.91 8.98
N GLY A 33 -18.28 -27.45 8.51
CA GLY A 33 -17.12 -27.85 9.32
C GLY A 33 -16.86 -26.92 10.51
N HIS A 34 -17.03 -27.48 11.71
CA HIS A 34 -16.86 -26.76 12.96
C HIS A 34 -15.39 -26.34 13.09
N MET A 35 -15.12 -25.06 12.84
CA MET A 35 -13.84 -24.46 13.19
C MET A 35 -13.77 -24.47 14.71
N CYS A 36 -13.02 -25.43 15.23
CA CYS A 36 -12.81 -25.56 16.65
C CYS A 36 -11.88 -24.43 17.12
N SER A 37 -12.42 -23.51 17.92
CA SER A 37 -11.59 -22.56 18.64
C SER A 37 -10.71 -23.33 19.64
N PRO A 38 -9.39 -23.08 19.67
CA PRO A 38 -8.50 -23.70 20.64
C PRO A 38 -8.98 -23.41 22.07
N ASP A 39 -8.96 -24.41 22.96
CA ASP A 39 -9.26 -24.18 24.37
C ASP A 39 -8.10 -23.44 25.05
N TRP A 40 -8.21 -22.11 25.10
CA TRP A 40 -7.21 -21.24 25.73
C TRP A 40 -7.03 -21.51 27.22
N ASN A 41 -8.06 -22.05 27.90
CA ASN A 41 -7.99 -22.41 29.31
C ASN A 41 -7.01 -23.55 29.57
N GLY A 42 -6.81 -24.44 28.59
CA GLY A 42 -5.83 -25.52 28.64
C GLY A 42 -4.39 -25.10 28.31
N THR A 43 -4.17 -23.84 27.94
CA THR A 43 -2.84 -23.31 27.59
C THR A 43 -2.28 -22.42 28.70
N SER A 44 -0.96 -22.22 28.72
CA SER A 44 -0.30 -21.32 29.69
C SER A 44 -0.71 -19.84 29.57
N TYR A 45 -1.57 -19.48 28.61
CA TYR A 45 -2.15 -18.14 28.44
C TYR A 45 -3.29 -17.85 29.44
N GLY A 46 -4.06 -18.88 29.83
CA GLY A 46 -5.18 -18.77 30.78
C GLY A 46 -6.45 -18.13 30.21
N SER A 47 -7.47 -17.98 31.07
CA SER A 47 -8.74 -17.29 30.77
C SER A 47 -8.69 -15.80 31.16
N PRO A 48 -9.41 -14.88 30.47
CA PRO A 48 -10.31 -15.08 29.33
C PRO A 48 -9.58 -15.16 27.97
N ALA A 49 -10.31 -15.58 26.94
CA ALA A 49 -9.77 -15.76 25.58
C ALA A 49 -9.23 -14.43 24.99
N PRO A 50 -8.26 -14.48 24.05
CA PRO A 50 -7.61 -13.29 23.49
C PRO A 50 -8.58 -12.30 22.83
N LEU A 51 -9.71 -12.81 22.32
CA LEU A 51 -10.77 -12.01 21.72
C LEU A 51 -11.44 -11.10 22.75
N GLU A 52 -11.70 -11.61 23.95
CA GLU A 52 -12.35 -10.84 25.03
C GLU A 52 -11.38 -9.83 25.66
N ARG A 53 -10.07 -10.10 25.61
CA ARG A 53 -9.03 -9.18 26.07
C ARG A 53 -8.73 -8.05 25.05
N GLY A 54 -9.33 -8.08 23.86
CA GLY A 54 -9.05 -7.12 22.81
C GLY A 54 -7.69 -7.32 22.12
N GLU A 55 -7.05 -8.48 22.31
CA GLU A 55 -5.75 -8.85 21.74
C GLU A 55 -5.89 -9.58 20.38
N ALA A 56 -7.03 -9.41 19.71
CA ALA A 56 -7.32 -10.07 18.44
C ALA A 56 -6.25 -9.79 17.35
N GLY A 57 -5.59 -8.63 17.40
CA GLY A 57 -4.54 -8.26 16.44
C GLY A 57 -3.24 -9.09 16.56
N ILE A 58 -3.00 -9.72 17.71
CA ILE A 58 -1.81 -10.55 17.99
C ILE A 58 -2.13 -12.03 18.18
N VAL A 59 -3.38 -12.44 17.91
CA VAL A 59 -3.86 -13.81 18.13
C VAL A 59 -3.01 -14.85 17.40
N PHE A 60 -2.49 -14.51 16.22
CA PHE A 60 -1.66 -15.43 15.44
C PHE A 60 -0.29 -15.69 16.09
N ALA A 61 0.38 -14.63 16.56
CA ALA A 61 1.64 -14.77 17.27
C ALA A 61 1.44 -15.52 18.61
N LEU A 62 0.32 -15.24 19.28
CA LEU A 62 -0.08 -15.94 20.49
C LEU A 62 -0.35 -17.42 20.26
N ALA A 63 -1.05 -17.75 19.18
CA ALA A 63 -1.32 -19.13 18.78
C ALA A 63 0.00 -19.88 18.50
N LEU A 64 0.94 -19.28 17.78
CA LEU A 64 2.25 -19.88 17.55
C LEU A 64 3.01 -20.12 18.85
N ASN A 65 2.99 -19.18 19.79
CA ASN A 65 3.75 -19.31 21.03
C ASN A 65 3.16 -20.34 22.01
N TYR A 66 1.83 -20.41 22.12
CA TYR A 66 1.17 -21.19 23.17
C TYR A 66 0.56 -22.52 22.70
N LEU A 67 0.32 -22.69 21.39
CA LEU A 67 -0.30 -23.91 20.84
C LEU A 67 0.71 -24.78 20.07
N THR A 68 1.94 -24.32 19.84
CA THR A 68 2.97 -25.08 19.12
C THR A 68 4.18 -25.40 20.00
N PRO A 69 4.95 -26.46 19.71
CA PRO A 69 6.20 -26.73 20.40
C PRO A 69 7.20 -25.57 20.24
N PRO A 70 8.08 -25.33 21.23
CA PRO A 70 8.92 -24.13 21.29
C PRO A 70 9.81 -23.94 20.05
N TYR A 71 10.31 -25.02 19.45
CA TYR A 71 11.12 -24.96 18.23
C TYR A 71 10.33 -24.40 17.03
N ILE A 72 9.06 -24.77 16.89
CA ILE A 72 8.19 -24.34 15.80
C ILE A 72 7.71 -22.91 16.05
N ALA A 73 7.45 -22.54 17.30
CA ALA A 73 7.10 -21.18 17.68
C ALA A 73 8.19 -20.17 17.30
N ILE A 74 9.46 -20.48 17.61
CA ILE A 74 10.61 -19.62 17.29
C ILE A 74 10.76 -19.46 15.78
N VAL A 75 10.75 -20.57 15.03
CA VAL A 75 10.85 -20.53 13.56
C VAL A 75 9.66 -19.82 12.94
N GLY A 76 8.44 -20.04 13.45
CA GLY A 76 7.22 -19.41 12.94
C GLY A 76 7.20 -17.90 13.12
N ILE A 77 7.47 -17.42 14.34
CA ILE A 77 7.52 -15.96 14.63
C ILE A 77 8.67 -15.31 13.84
N GLY A 78 9.83 -15.97 13.77
CA GLY A 78 10.96 -15.50 12.97
C GLY A 78 10.66 -15.41 11.47
N THR A 79 9.95 -16.40 10.92
CA THR A 79 9.53 -16.42 9.51
C THR A 79 8.58 -15.27 9.19
N VAL A 80 7.62 -15.00 10.08
CA VAL A 80 6.67 -13.89 9.92
C VAL A 80 7.37 -12.55 9.97
N GLY A 81 8.30 -12.37 10.92
CA GLY A 81 9.14 -11.18 10.98
C GLY A 81 9.96 -10.98 9.70
N ALA A 82 10.60 -12.03 9.19
CA ALA A 82 11.37 -11.99 7.94
C ALA A 82 10.48 -11.64 6.73
N ALA A 83 9.26 -12.20 6.64
CA ALA A 83 8.32 -11.90 5.57
C ALA A 83 7.87 -10.42 5.57
N VAL A 84 7.58 -9.87 6.76
CA VAL A 84 7.20 -8.45 6.92
C VAL A 84 8.38 -7.52 6.61
N MET A 85 9.59 -7.88 7.04
CA MET A 85 10.81 -7.13 6.73
C MET A 85 11.03 -7.05 5.21
N SER A 86 10.95 -8.18 4.50
CA SER A 86 11.08 -8.22 3.03
C SER A 86 10.03 -7.38 2.29
N SER A 87 8.78 -7.38 2.78
CA SER A 87 7.70 -6.55 2.23
C SER A 87 7.97 -5.07 2.44
N THR A 88 8.45 -4.72 3.64
CA THR A 88 8.78 -3.35 4.03
C THR A 88 9.97 -2.82 3.22
N ASP A 89 11.00 -3.64 3.04
CA ASP A 89 12.20 -3.29 2.26
C ASP A 89 11.84 -2.97 0.81
N SER A 90 10.99 -3.80 0.20
CA SER A 90 10.50 -3.59 -1.17
C SER A 90 9.67 -2.31 -1.29
N GLY A 91 8.80 -2.04 -0.32
CA GLY A 91 8.00 -0.82 -0.27
C GLY A 91 8.85 0.44 -0.11
N LEU A 92 9.79 0.43 0.83
CA LEU A 92 10.71 1.55 1.08
C LEU A 92 11.62 1.82 -0.11
N LEU A 93 12.16 0.77 -0.73
CA LEU A 93 13.01 0.92 -1.91
C LEU A 93 12.22 1.45 -3.12
N SER A 94 11.00 0.96 -3.33
CA SER A 94 10.12 1.44 -4.41
C SER A 94 9.75 2.92 -4.23
N ALA A 95 9.35 3.30 -3.02
CA ALA A 95 9.05 4.68 -2.67
C ALA A 95 10.28 5.59 -2.83
N SER A 96 11.44 5.14 -2.33
CA SER A 96 12.69 5.90 -2.39
C SER A 96 13.17 6.09 -3.83
N SER A 97 13.12 5.04 -4.67
CA SER A 97 13.48 5.13 -6.09
C SER A 97 12.56 6.09 -6.84
N THR A 98 11.25 6.02 -6.58
CA THR A 98 10.26 6.93 -7.18
C THR A 98 10.53 8.37 -6.77
N PHE A 99 10.80 8.62 -5.49
CA PHE A 99 11.10 9.96 -5.00
C PHE A 99 12.41 10.52 -5.58
N SER A 100 13.49 9.73 -5.59
CA SER A 100 14.78 10.21 -6.09
C SER A 100 14.77 10.47 -7.60
N ASN A 101 14.05 9.66 -8.39
CA ASN A 101 13.95 9.89 -9.83
C ASN A 101 12.94 10.98 -10.20
N ASN A 102 11.74 10.96 -9.61
CA ASN A 102 10.66 11.86 -10.02
C ASN A 102 10.78 13.25 -9.37
N ILE A 103 11.30 13.34 -8.14
CA ILE A 103 11.42 14.61 -7.42
C ILE A 103 12.86 15.12 -7.48
N TYR A 104 13.83 14.35 -6.99
CA TYR A 104 15.20 14.85 -6.85
C TYR A 104 15.85 15.13 -8.21
N LYS A 105 15.78 14.18 -9.16
CA LYS A 105 16.35 14.36 -10.50
C LYS A 105 15.56 15.35 -11.35
N SER A 106 14.22 15.30 -11.31
CA SER A 106 13.39 16.16 -12.18
C SER A 106 13.30 17.61 -11.70
N VAL A 107 13.31 17.86 -10.38
CA VAL A 107 13.01 19.19 -9.80
C VAL A 107 14.25 19.84 -9.19
N LEU A 108 15.06 19.11 -8.42
CA LEU A 108 16.20 19.70 -7.70
C LEU A 108 17.49 19.74 -8.51
N ARG A 109 17.90 18.62 -9.13
CA ARG A 109 19.19 18.54 -9.83
C ARG A 109 19.16 17.54 -11.00
N PRO A 110 18.89 18.00 -12.23
CA PRO A 110 18.82 17.16 -13.43
C PRO A 110 20.11 16.41 -13.78
N GLN A 111 21.27 16.94 -13.35
CA GLN A 111 22.59 16.37 -13.60
C GLN A 111 23.20 15.64 -12.38
N ALA A 112 22.37 15.06 -11.51
CA ALA A 112 22.88 14.30 -10.37
C ALA A 112 23.70 13.06 -10.80
N SER A 113 24.85 12.85 -10.16
CA SER A 113 25.70 11.69 -10.39
C SER A 113 25.11 10.41 -9.78
N GLN A 114 25.46 9.23 -10.32
CA GLN A 114 24.97 7.94 -9.81
C GLN A 114 25.36 7.71 -8.34
N ARG A 115 26.54 8.17 -7.92
CA ARG A 115 26.99 8.07 -6.52
C ARG A 115 26.17 8.96 -5.59
N GLU A 116 25.80 10.15 -6.04
CA GLU A 116 24.93 11.06 -5.28
C GLU A 116 23.53 10.47 -5.15
N MET A 117 23.00 9.87 -6.23
CA MET A 117 21.69 9.23 -6.23
C MET A 117 21.59 8.10 -5.19
N GLN A 118 22.63 7.28 -5.06
CA GLN A 118 22.69 6.22 -4.04
C GLN A 118 22.64 6.78 -2.61
N TRP A 119 23.34 7.89 -2.35
CA TRP A 119 23.28 8.57 -1.06
C TRP A 119 21.90 9.16 -0.78
N VAL A 120 21.25 9.75 -1.78
CA VAL A 120 19.88 10.27 -1.66
C VAL A 120 18.90 9.14 -1.34
N ILE A 121 18.97 8.00 -2.04
CA ILE A 121 18.10 6.85 -1.75
C ILE A 121 18.27 6.40 -0.29
N ARG A 122 19.51 6.25 0.19
CA ARG A 122 19.78 5.89 1.60
C ARG A 122 19.19 6.89 2.58
N ALA A 123 19.34 8.19 2.31
CA ALA A 123 18.77 9.24 3.14
C ALA A 123 17.23 9.18 3.16
N VAL A 124 16.59 8.97 2.01
CA VAL A 124 15.12 8.86 1.90
C VAL A 124 14.60 7.64 2.66
N VAL A 125 15.28 6.49 2.57
CA VAL A 125 14.92 5.28 3.34
C VAL A 125 14.96 5.57 4.84
N VAL A 126 16.01 6.23 5.33
CA VAL A 126 16.13 6.59 6.76
C VAL A 126 15.01 7.53 7.20
N VAL A 127 14.73 8.59 6.42
CA VAL A 127 13.67 9.55 6.73
C VAL A 127 12.29 8.88 6.72
N MET A 128 11.99 8.06 5.71
CA MET A 128 10.73 7.32 5.64
C MET A 128 10.58 6.30 6.76
N GLY A 129 11.67 5.61 7.14
CA GLY A 129 11.68 4.67 8.27
C GLY A 129 11.42 5.35 9.62
N ILE A 130 12.08 6.49 9.88
CA ILE A 130 11.83 7.31 11.07
C ILE A 130 10.38 7.81 11.08
N GLY A 131 9.88 8.29 9.93
CA GLY A 131 8.49 8.74 9.78
C GLY A 131 7.47 7.63 10.05
N GLY A 132 7.67 6.44 9.48
CA GLY A 132 6.80 5.28 9.71
C GLY A 132 6.81 4.81 11.17
N THR A 133 7.98 4.81 11.81
CA THR A 133 8.13 4.47 13.23
C THR A 133 7.41 5.49 14.11
N ALA A 134 7.59 6.78 13.84
CA ALA A 134 6.89 7.85 14.57
C ALA A 134 5.37 7.74 14.42
N LEU A 135 4.86 7.52 13.20
CA LEU A 135 3.43 7.32 12.95
C LEU A 135 2.85 6.11 13.72
N THR A 136 3.62 5.04 13.84
CA THR A 136 3.24 3.85 14.61
C THR A 136 3.19 4.16 16.10
N SER A 137 4.16 4.92 16.63
CA SER A 137 4.22 5.29 18.06
C SER A 137 3.06 6.19 18.50
N PHE A 138 2.55 7.05 17.62
CA PHE A 138 1.43 7.94 17.96
C PHE A 138 0.06 7.26 17.90
N GLN A 139 -0.06 6.13 17.21
CA GLN A 139 -1.37 5.53 16.91
C GLN A 139 -1.64 4.27 17.74
N LYS A 140 -2.80 4.26 18.41
CA LYS A 140 -3.20 3.17 19.29
C LYS A 140 -3.65 1.90 18.56
N SER A 141 -3.90 1.97 17.24
CA SER A 141 -4.42 0.84 16.46
C SER A 141 -3.74 0.75 15.09
N SER A 142 -3.13 -0.41 14.81
CA SER A 142 -2.49 -0.71 13.52
C SER A 142 -3.52 -0.89 12.39
N MET A 143 -4.64 -1.57 12.68
CA MET A 143 -5.71 -1.84 11.70
C MET A 143 -6.36 -0.55 11.20
N MET A 144 -6.51 0.43 12.09
CA MET A 144 -6.96 1.79 11.77
C MET A 144 -6.07 2.44 10.70
N MET A 145 -4.76 2.43 10.93
CA MET A 145 -3.79 3.09 10.05
C MET A 145 -3.73 2.42 8.68
N TRP A 146 -3.75 1.10 8.64
CA TRP A 146 -3.83 0.34 7.40
C TRP A 146 -5.11 0.68 6.61
N TYR A 147 -6.27 0.68 7.27
CA TYR A 147 -7.54 1.01 6.62
C TYR A 147 -7.55 2.43 6.05
N ILE A 148 -7.07 3.42 6.81
CA ILE A 148 -6.93 4.81 6.36
C ILE A 148 -6.03 4.89 5.12
N GLY A 149 -4.88 4.21 5.13
CA GLY A 149 -3.95 4.19 4.02
C GLY A 149 -4.55 3.60 2.75
N VAL A 150 -5.20 2.44 2.85
CA VAL A 150 -5.86 1.79 1.71
C VAL A 150 -7.04 2.62 1.20
N ALA A 151 -7.84 3.21 2.10
CA ALA A 151 -8.96 4.06 1.71
C ALA A 151 -8.49 5.31 0.96
N LEU A 152 -7.38 5.94 1.38
CA LEU A 152 -6.80 7.08 0.68
C LEU A 152 -6.24 6.71 -0.69
N ALA A 153 -5.48 5.60 -0.76
CA ALA A 153 -4.96 5.11 -2.02
C ALA A 153 -6.10 4.79 -3.02
N TYR A 154 -7.19 4.20 -2.53
CA TYR A 154 -8.37 3.93 -3.34
C TYR A 154 -9.06 5.20 -3.84
N VAL A 155 -9.15 6.25 -3.02
CA VAL A 155 -9.82 7.50 -3.42
C VAL A 155 -8.94 8.36 -4.35
N PHE A 156 -7.61 8.32 -4.21
CA PHE A 156 -6.70 9.24 -4.91
C PHE A 156 -5.77 8.63 -5.96
N MET A 157 -5.50 7.33 -5.94
CA MET A 157 -4.62 6.72 -6.95
C MET A 157 -5.43 6.00 -8.00
N PHE A 158 -6.54 5.38 -7.59
CA PHE A 158 -7.37 4.60 -8.50
C PHE A 158 -8.05 5.45 -9.59
N PRO A 159 -8.73 6.58 -9.29
CA PRO A 159 -9.36 7.42 -10.33
C PRO A 159 -8.35 7.92 -11.38
N GLN A 160 -7.17 8.34 -10.92
CA GLN A 160 -6.11 8.89 -11.74
C GLN A 160 -5.57 7.82 -12.70
N LEU A 161 -5.33 6.61 -12.18
CA LEU A 161 -4.86 5.49 -12.99
C LEU A 161 -5.90 5.04 -14.01
N VAL A 162 -7.18 4.95 -13.60
CA VAL A 162 -8.29 4.60 -14.50
C VAL A 162 -8.45 5.65 -15.60
N CYS A 163 -8.46 6.94 -15.26
CA CYS A 163 -8.62 8.01 -16.23
C CYS A 163 -7.50 8.01 -17.28
N VAL A 164 -6.24 7.85 -16.86
CA VAL A 164 -5.10 7.86 -17.78
C VAL A 164 -5.03 6.59 -18.65
N LEU A 165 -5.45 5.42 -18.12
CA LEU A 165 -5.37 4.17 -18.86
C LEU A 165 -6.51 4.00 -19.89
N PHE A 166 -7.74 4.40 -19.53
CA PHE A 166 -8.93 4.16 -20.37
C PHE A 166 -9.31 5.35 -21.26
N PHE A 167 -8.96 6.59 -20.87
CA PHE A 167 -9.37 7.79 -21.61
C PHE A 167 -8.16 8.52 -22.19
N ASN A 168 -8.02 8.47 -23.52
CA ASN A 168 -6.99 9.25 -24.25
C ASN A 168 -7.17 10.77 -24.15
N MET A 169 -8.30 11.24 -23.61
CA MET A 169 -8.56 12.66 -23.37
C MET A 169 -8.08 13.13 -21.98
N ALA A 170 -7.40 12.28 -21.20
CA ALA A 170 -6.92 12.61 -19.86
C ALA A 170 -5.66 13.48 -19.89
N ASN A 171 -5.76 14.69 -19.33
CA ASN A 171 -4.73 15.70 -19.27
C ASN A 171 -4.15 15.83 -17.85
N SER A 172 -2.90 16.27 -17.73
CA SER A 172 -2.24 16.52 -16.45
C SER A 172 -3.01 17.54 -15.58
N TYR A 173 -3.57 18.59 -16.19
CA TYR A 173 -4.39 19.59 -15.50
C TYR A 173 -5.66 18.99 -14.88
N GLY A 174 -6.35 18.11 -15.61
CA GLY A 174 -7.53 17.40 -15.11
C GLY A 174 -7.20 16.48 -13.94
N CYS A 175 -6.05 15.80 -13.99
CA CYS A 175 -5.57 14.95 -12.89
C CYS A 175 -5.26 15.76 -11.62
N ILE A 176 -4.61 16.93 -11.76
CA ILE A 176 -4.28 17.81 -10.63
C ILE A 176 -5.57 18.37 -9.99
N MET A 177 -6.49 18.89 -10.80
CA MET A 177 -7.75 19.45 -10.29
C MET A 177 -8.63 18.37 -9.65
N GLY A 178 -8.71 17.19 -10.27
CA GLY A 178 -9.43 16.03 -9.72
C GLY A 178 -8.85 15.56 -8.38
N PHE A 179 -7.52 15.52 -8.26
CA PHE A 179 -6.86 15.22 -6.99
C PHE A 179 -7.21 16.24 -5.90
N LEU A 180 -7.09 17.55 -6.19
CA LEU A 180 -7.39 18.61 -5.22
C LEU A 180 -8.84 18.61 -4.79
N LEU A 181 -9.77 18.45 -5.74
CA LEU A 181 -11.20 18.48 -5.45
C LEU A 181 -11.66 17.21 -4.72
N SER A 182 -11.07 16.05 -5.05
CA SER A 182 -11.28 14.81 -4.31
C SER A 182 -10.73 14.89 -2.89
N LEU A 183 -9.59 15.55 -2.69
CA LEU A 183 -9.01 15.76 -1.36
C LEU A 183 -9.92 16.66 -0.52
N LEU A 184 -10.37 17.76 -1.11
CA LEU A 184 -11.32 18.67 -0.45
C LEU A 184 -12.63 17.96 -0.10
N LEU A 185 -13.24 17.24 -1.05
CA LEU A 185 -14.47 16.50 -0.80
C LEU A 185 -14.29 15.45 0.29
N ARG A 186 -13.15 14.75 0.29
CA ARG A 186 -12.83 13.75 1.30
C ARG A 186 -12.70 14.36 2.70
N LEU A 187 -12.05 15.52 2.81
CA LEU A 187 -11.96 16.26 4.06
C LEU A 187 -13.34 16.76 4.53
N LEU A 188 -14.17 17.25 3.60
CA LEU A 188 -15.52 17.78 3.88
C LEU A 188 -16.52 16.70 4.33
N CYS A 189 -16.40 15.48 3.82
CA CYS A 189 -17.22 14.34 4.24
C CYS A 189 -16.92 13.87 5.68
N GLY A 190 -15.91 14.45 6.33
CA GLY A 190 -15.51 14.10 7.68
C GLY A 190 -14.78 12.77 7.74
N TRP A 191 -13.91 12.66 8.73
CA TRP A 191 -13.19 11.43 9.01
C TRP A 191 -13.56 10.99 10.41
N SER A 192 -14.56 10.12 10.49
CA SER A 192 -15.08 9.58 11.75
C SER A 192 -13.97 9.03 12.65
N HIS A 193 -12.88 8.55 12.04
CA HIS A 193 -11.75 7.97 12.75
C HIS A 193 -10.70 8.97 13.24
N LEU A 194 -10.59 10.16 12.62
CA LEU A 194 -9.65 11.22 13.02
C LEU A 194 -10.33 12.36 13.82
N GLY A 195 -11.64 12.23 14.11
CA GLY A 195 -12.39 13.21 14.93
C GLY A 195 -12.76 14.51 14.20
N ILE A 196 -12.66 14.55 12.87
CA ILE A 196 -13.02 15.72 12.07
C ILE A 196 -14.55 15.71 11.85
N PRO A 197 -15.31 16.72 12.31
CA PRO A 197 -16.75 16.77 12.12
C PRO A 197 -17.09 16.88 10.63
N ALA A 198 -18.00 16.03 10.15
CA ALA A 198 -18.47 16.07 8.79
C ALA A 198 -19.27 17.36 8.55
N VAL A 199 -18.83 18.18 7.59
CA VAL A 199 -19.54 19.40 7.18
C VAL A 199 -20.70 19.04 6.24
N ILE A 200 -20.51 18.00 5.42
CA ILE A 200 -21.55 17.47 4.53
C ILE A 200 -22.20 16.25 5.19
N HIS A 201 -23.46 16.40 5.60
CA HIS A 201 -24.28 15.30 6.09
C HIS A 201 -24.91 14.59 4.89
N LEU A 202 -24.42 13.41 4.51
CA LEU A 202 -25.08 12.65 3.45
C LEU A 202 -26.30 11.89 4.01
N PRO A 203 -27.35 11.65 3.20
CA PRO A 203 -28.54 10.93 3.63
C PRO A 203 -28.19 9.49 4.05
N GLY A 204 -28.67 9.07 5.23
CA GLY A 204 -28.46 7.73 5.79
C GLY A 204 -27.46 7.62 6.96
N GLY A 205 -27.08 8.73 7.59
CA GLY A 205 -26.34 8.70 8.86
C GLY A 205 -27.27 8.60 10.08
N VAL A 206 -26.90 7.75 11.03
CA VAL A 206 -27.58 7.63 12.33
C VAL A 206 -26.69 8.28 13.37
N TYR A 207 -27.25 9.14 14.22
CA TYR A 207 -26.55 9.65 15.40
C TYR A 207 -26.47 8.52 16.44
N LYS A 208 -25.25 8.09 16.78
CA LYS A 208 -25.01 7.22 17.93
C LYS A 208 -23.94 7.89 18.78
N ASP A 209 -24.29 8.24 20.02
CA ASP A 209 -23.38 8.76 21.04
C ASP A 209 -22.51 9.93 20.56
N SER A 210 -23.16 11.01 20.10
CA SER A 210 -22.55 12.27 19.61
C SER A 210 -21.56 12.18 18.44
N VAL A 211 -21.42 11.00 17.82
CA VAL A 211 -20.63 10.79 16.59
C VAL A 211 -21.58 10.41 15.44
N PHE A 212 -21.57 11.19 14.36
CA PHE A 212 -22.37 10.88 13.17
C PHE A 212 -21.75 9.69 12.43
N VAL A 213 -22.30 8.49 12.62
CA VAL A 213 -21.83 7.29 11.93
C VAL A 213 -22.58 7.21 10.60
N GLN A 214 -21.92 7.67 9.55
CA GLN A 214 -22.45 7.60 8.21
C GLN A 214 -22.25 6.17 7.66
N ARG A 215 -23.36 5.42 7.48
CA ARG A 215 -23.35 4.05 6.94
C ARG A 215 -23.15 4.02 5.41
N PHE A 216 -23.31 5.18 4.76
CA PHE A 216 -23.15 5.33 3.32
C PHE A 216 -21.69 5.07 2.90
N PRO A 217 -21.42 4.39 1.76
CA PRO A 217 -20.07 4.12 1.29
C PRO A 217 -19.37 5.40 0.79
N VAL A 218 -18.86 6.21 1.73
CA VAL A 218 -18.26 7.52 1.46
C VAL A 218 -17.05 7.41 0.51
N ASN A 219 -16.26 6.34 0.64
CA ASN A 219 -15.08 6.12 -0.19
C ASN A 219 -15.46 5.93 -1.67
N THR A 220 -16.55 5.23 -1.98
CA THR A 220 -16.96 5.01 -3.37
C THR A 220 -17.55 6.27 -3.99
N LEU A 221 -18.29 7.06 -3.23
CA LEU A 221 -18.80 8.34 -3.73
C LEU A 221 -17.67 9.34 -3.99
N CYS A 222 -16.70 9.47 -3.08
CA CYS A 222 -15.52 10.30 -3.32
C CYS A 222 -14.74 9.84 -4.57
N MET A 223 -14.60 8.52 -4.75
CA MET A 223 -13.94 7.94 -5.92
C MET A 223 -14.68 8.29 -7.22
N LEU A 224 -16.00 8.08 -7.28
CA LEU A 224 -16.81 8.41 -8.46
C LEU A 224 -16.80 9.91 -8.77
N PHE A 225 -16.88 10.74 -7.73
CA PHE A 225 -16.77 12.19 -7.89
C PHE A 225 -15.40 12.59 -8.43
N SER A 226 -14.31 12.01 -7.91
CA SER A 226 -12.96 12.23 -8.43
C SER A 226 -12.86 11.90 -9.92
N VAL A 227 -13.35 10.74 -10.35
CA VAL A 227 -13.38 10.36 -11.78
C VAL A 227 -14.17 11.39 -12.61
N ALA A 228 -15.36 11.77 -12.16
CA ALA A 228 -16.19 12.74 -12.86
C ALA A 228 -15.49 14.10 -13.00
N CYS A 229 -14.83 14.58 -11.94
CA CYS A 229 -14.08 15.82 -11.96
C CYS A 229 -12.86 15.76 -12.88
N ILE A 230 -12.11 14.65 -12.88
CA ILE A 230 -10.97 14.48 -13.79
C ILE A 230 -11.46 14.57 -15.24
N LEU A 231 -12.51 13.83 -15.61
CA LEU A 231 -13.04 13.85 -16.98
C LEU A 231 -13.60 15.22 -17.36
N LEU A 232 -14.36 15.86 -16.47
CA LEU A 232 -14.94 17.18 -16.69
C LEU A 232 -13.87 18.25 -16.92
N PHE A 233 -12.87 18.35 -16.02
CA PHE A 233 -11.80 19.34 -16.15
C PHE A 233 -10.87 19.02 -17.31
N SER A 234 -10.66 17.74 -17.63
CA SER A 234 -9.85 17.35 -18.77
C SER A 234 -10.54 17.70 -20.10
N TYR A 235 -11.84 17.46 -20.20
CA TYR A 235 -12.66 17.87 -21.35
C TYR A 235 -12.72 19.40 -21.47
N LEU A 236 -12.95 20.11 -20.36
CA LEU A 236 -12.99 21.57 -20.34
C LEU A 236 -11.65 22.16 -20.80
N SER A 237 -10.54 21.57 -20.36
CA SER A 237 -9.19 21.97 -20.77
C SER A 237 -8.95 21.72 -22.26
N ALA A 238 -9.36 20.56 -22.79
CA ALA A 238 -9.29 20.29 -24.23
C ALA A 238 -10.11 21.31 -25.05
N LEU A 239 -11.32 21.62 -24.59
CA LEU A 239 -12.21 22.58 -25.26
C LEU A 239 -11.67 24.02 -25.20
N LEU A 240 -11.03 24.42 -24.10
CA LEU A 240 -10.40 25.73 -23.97
C LEU A 240 -9.20 25.89 -24.91
N LEU A 241 -8.43 24.81 -25.12
CA LEU A 241 -7.31 24.79 -26.05
C LEU A 241 -7.80 24.82 -27.50
N ASP A 242 -8.82 24.01 -27.85
CA ASP A 242 -9.40 23.99 -29.21
C ASP A 242 -10.02 25.33 -29.62
N LYS A 243 -10.59 26.06 -28.65
CA LYS A 243 -11.14 27.41 -28.89
C LYS A 243 -10.09 28.52 -28.86
N GLY A 244 -8.80 28.20 -28.66
CA GLY A 244 -7.70 29.16 -28.68
C GLY A 244 -7.76 30.24 -27.58
N LEU A 245 -8.50 29.98 -26.50
CA LEU A 245 -8.73 30.95 -25.42
C LEU A 245 -7.55 31.04 -24.43
N VAL A 246 -6.66 30.04 -24.41
CA VAL A 246 -5.50 30.01 -23.52
C VAL A 246 -4.22 30.11 -24.36
N PRO A 247 -3.39 31.15 -24.18
CA PRO A 247 -2.12 31.29 -24.90
C PRO A 247 -1.13 30.17 -24.53
N GLU A 248 -0.35 29.69 -25.51
CA GLU A 248 0.69 28.64 -25.37
C GLU A 248 1.66 28.85 -24.20
N THR A 249 1.79 30.08 -23.72
CA THR A 249 2.69 30.47 -22.63
C THR A 249 2.24 29.96 -21.24
N TRP A 250 1.00 29.48 -21.10
CA TRP A 250 0.48 28.90 -19.85
C TRP A 250 0.61 27.37 -19.78
N ASP A 251 1.06 26.69 -20.85
CA ASP A 251 1.33 25.24 -20.85
C ASP A 251 2.69 24.92 -20.18
N LYS A 252 2.84 25.31 -18.91
CA LYS A 252 4.04 25.00 -18.11
C LYS A 252 4.23 23.50 -17.85
N LEU A 253 3.17 22.70 -18.04
CA LEU A 253 3.15 21.25 -17.84
C LEU A 253 3.36 20.43 -19.13
N HIS A 254 3.60 21.08 -20.28
CA HIS A 254 3.83 20.43 -21.57
C HIS A 254 2.74 19.39 -21.92
N VAL A 255 1.47 19.72 -21.68
CA VAL A 255 0.34 18.78 -21.88
C VAL A 255 0.17 18.41 -23.36
N LEU A 256 0.68 19.22 -24.29
CA LEU A 256 0.71 18.93 -25.73
C LEU A 256 1.83 17.99 -26.21
N LYS A 257 2.81 17.61 -25.38
CA LYS A 257 4.00 16.84 -25.81
C LYS A 257 4.02 15.34 -25.45
N LEU A 258 2.91 14.73 -25.04
CA LEU A 258 2.86 13.27 -25.02
C LEU A 258 2.55 12.77 -26.45
N PRO A 259 3.44 12.02 -27.11
CA PRO A 259 3.09 11.43 -28.41
C PRO A 259 1.84 10.57 -28.20
N ARG A 260 0.79 10.80 -29.01
CA ARG A 260 -0.48 10.04 -29.00
C ARG A 260 -0.31 8.53 -29.26
N THR A 261 0.92 8.05 -29.36
CA THR A 261 1.30 6.66 -29.60
C THR A 261 2.42 6.30 -28.63
N LEU A 262 2.13 5.45 -27.65
CA LEU A 262 3.16 4.73 -26.92
C LEU A 262 3.95 3.90 -27.94
N PRO A 263 5.29 4.02 -28.03
CA PRO A 263 6.06 3.02 -28.76
C PRO A 263 5.84 1.65 -28.09
N PRO A 264 5.75 0.56 -28.86
CA PRO A 264 5.47 -0.77 -28.34
C PRO A 264 6.47 -1.14 -27.23
N ILE A 265 5.96 -1.77 -26.17
CA ILE A 265 6.75 -2.37 -25.09
C ILE A 265 7.70 -3.37 -25.73
N GLY A 266 8.97 -2.97 -25.92
CA GLY A 266 9.95 -3.82 -26.60
C GLY A 266 11.34 -3.22 -26.85
N THR A 267 11.51 -1.90 -26.87
CA THR A 267 12.79 -1.31 -27.35
C THR A 267 13.54 -0.54 -26.27
N LYS A 268 13.94 -1.20 -25.16
CA LYS A 268 15.02 -0.65 -24.30
C LYS A 268 16.42 -1.10 -24.75
N GLU A 269 16.54 -2.23 -25.46
CA GLU A 269 17.81 -2.65 -26.06
C GLU A 269 18.12 -1.93 -27.37
N ASP A 270 17.12 -1.69 -28.21
CA ASP A 270 17.32 -1.04 -29.52
C ASP A 270 17.65 0.45 -29.41
N ASP A 271 17.11 1.14 -28.40
CA ASP A 271 17.38 2.56 -28.17
C ASP A 271 18.84 2.78 -27.69
N LYS A 272 19.41 1.80 -26.96
CA LYS A 272 20.83 1.81 -26.57
C LYS A 272 21.76 1.58 -27.77
N LYS A 273 21.39 0.70 -28.71
CA LYS A 273 22.13 0.46 -29.96
C LYS A 273 22.08 1.66 -30.91
N ARG A 274 20.95 2.37 -31.01
CA ARG A 274 20.84 3.59 -31.81
C ARG A 274 21.66 4.75 -31.23
N ARG A 275 21.61 4.96 -29.91
CA ARG A 275 22.42 5.98 -29.22
C ARG A 275 23.93 5.75 -29.31
N LEU A 276 24.38 4.50 -29.43
CA LEU A 276 25.80 4.17 -29.63
C LEU A 276 26.26 4.36 -31.09
N LYS A 277 25.37 4.19 -32.08
CA LYS A 277 25.70 4.41 -33.50
C LYS A 277 25.73 5.88 -33.90
N GLU A 278 25.00 6.75 -33.20
CA GLU A 278 24.93 8.18 -33.54
C GLU A 278 26.11 9.00 -32.98
N LYS A 279 26.92 8.43 -32.09
CA LYS A 279 28.03 9.14 -31.44
C LYS A 279 29.35 9.11 -32.23
N ASP A 280 29.36 8.61 -33.46
CA ASP A 280 30.55 8.60 -34.30
C ASP A 280 30.19 8.89 -35.77
N PRO A 281 30.16 10.18 -36.14
CA PRO A 281 30.68 10.54 -37.44
C PRO A 281 31.42 11.88 -37.33
N ASP A 282 32.71 11.84 -37.01
CA ASP A 282 33.71 12.83 -37.45
C ASP A 282 35.08 12.47 -36.86
N GLN A 283 35.80 11.55 -37.52
CA GLN A 283 37.25 11.61 -37.49
C GLN A 283 37.82 11.06 -38.80
N ASP A 284 38.10 11.98 -39.71
CA ASP A 284 38.80 11.75 -40.95
C ASP A 284 40.30 11.45 -40.69
N THR A 285 40.78 10.57 -41.56
CA THR A 285 42.12 10.03 -41.84
C THR A 285 43.38 10.71 -41.28
N SER A 286 44.28 9.87 -40.71
CA SER A 286 45.75 9.85 -40.98
C SER A 286 46.41 8.64 -40.28
N GLY A 287 47.14 7.81 -41.03
CA GLY A 287 47.86 6.61 -40.55
C GLY A 287 49.12 6.89 -39.70
N PRO A 288 50.03 5.91 -39.46
CA PRO A 288 50.22 4.67 -40.20
C PRO A 288 50.14 3.37 -39.36
N MET A 289 50.08 2.28 -40.13
CA MET A 289 50.26 0.89 -39.72
C MET A 289 51.52 0.67 -38.87
N LEU A 290 51.38 -0.17 -37.85
CA LEU A 290 52.47 -1.02 -37.34
C LEU A 290 51.87 -2.37 -36.94
N ASN A 291 52.16 -3.38 -37.76
CA ASN A 291 52.18 -4.79 -37.36
C ASN A 291 53.15 -4.97 -36.19
N THR A 292 52.89 -5.93 -35.30
CA THR A 292 53.80 -7.05 -34.96
C THR A 292 53.11 -7.96 -33.94
N GLU A 293 53.28 -9.26 -34.15
CA GLU A 293 52.92 -10.41 -33.32
C GLU A 293 53.31 -10.27 -31.84
N CYS A 294 52.46 -10.78 -30.94
CA CYS A 294 52.73 -11.78 -29.90
C CYS A 294 51.48 -12.01 -29.04
#